data_AF-A0A5S4TE67-F1
#
_entry.id   AF-A0A5S4TE67-F1
#
_cell.length_a   1.000
_cell.length_b   1.000
_cell.length_c   1.000
_cell.angle_alpha   90.00
_cell.angle_beta   90.00
_cell.angle_gamma   90.00
#
_symmetry.space_group_name_H-M   'P 1'
#
loop_
_entity.id
_entity.type
_entity.pdbx_description
1 polymer ?
#
loop_
_entity_poly.entity_id
_entity_poly.type
_entity_poly.pdbx_seq_one_letter_code
_entity_poly.pdbx_strand_id
1 'polypeptide(L)'
;RVEEFFEAKQFPDTYVKAASRVYDTEANLSVESELTIFPVESKDIYPDGLTTIAPIYGGGMRLGSLIIWRNDNEFSDEDLILVEISSTVVGIQLLNLQTENLEETIRKQTAVNMAINTLSYSEMKAVAAILGELDGNEGRLTASVIADRIGITRSVIVNALRKLESAGIIESRSLGMKGTYLKVINECIFDKLKEF
;
A
#
# COMPACT_ATOMS: atom_id res chain seq x y z
N ARG A 1 -27.09 -1.34 -5.27
CA ARG A 1 -26.68 -1.12 -3.85
C ARG A 1 -25.83 -2.24 -3.27
N VAL A 2 -26.35 -3.47 -3.10
CA VAL A 2 -25.52 -4.57 -2.57
C VAL A 2 -24.37 -4.93 -3.52
N GLU A 3 -24.64 -5.02 -4.81
CA GLU A 3 -23.61 -5.27 -5.84
C GLU A 3 -22.52 -4.18 -5.86
N GLU A 4 -22.91 -2.92 -5.70
CA GLU A 4 -21.97 -1.78 -5.65
C GLU A 4 -20.98 -1.89 -4.48
N PHE A 5 -21.40 -2.44 -3.32
CA PHE A 5 -20.48 -2.66 -2.19
C PHE A 5 -19.42 -3.72 -2.49
N PHE A 6 -19.80 -4.78 -3.21
CA PHE A 6 -18.87 -5.83 -3.61
C PHE A 6 -17.91 -5.37 -4.71
N GLU A 7 -18.39 -4.56 -5.66
CA GLU A 7 -17.54 -3.96 -6.69
C GLU A 7 -16.57 -2.93 -6.11
N ALA A 8 -17.06 -2.01 -5.25
CA ALA A 8 -16.23 -0.99 -4.60
C ALA A 8 -15.35 -1.56 -3.47
N LYS A 9 -15.66 -2.76 -2.98
CA LYS A 9 -15.05 -3.39 -1.80
C LYS A 9 -15.09 -2.49 -0.56
N GLN A 10 -16.17 -1.73 -0.41
CA GLN A 10 -16.31 -0.73 0.64
C GLN A 10 -17.72 -0.74 1.24
N PHE A 11 -17.80 -0.85 2.56
CA PHE A 11 -19.03 -0.66 3.31
C PHE A 11 -19.35 0.84 3.48
N PRO A 12 -20.62 1.21 3.68
CA PRO A 12 -21.00 2.57 4.03
C PRO A 12 -20.27 3.07 5.30
N ASP A 13 -19.76 4.29 5.27
CA ASP A 13 -19.01 4.89 6.40
C ASP A 13 -19.79 4.89 7.71
N THR A 14 -21.11 5.05 7.64
CA THR A 14 -21.99 5.02 8.82
C THR A 14 -21.95 3.65 9.50
N TYR A 15 -22.02 2.57 8.71
CA TYR A 15 -21.95 1.21 9.19
C TYR A 15 -20.58 0.88 9.75
N VAL A 16 -19.50 1.26 9.04
CA VAL A 16 -18.11 1.05 9.51
C VAL A 16 -17.87 1.74 10.85
N LYS A 17 -18.36 2.97 11.04
CA LYS A 17 -18.24 3.70 12.31
C LYS A 17 -19.03 3.02 13.44
N ALA A 18 -20.21 2.49 13.17
CA ALA A 18 -21.00 1.76 14.17
C ALA A 18 -20.29 0.46 14.56
N ALA A 19 -19.92 -0.36 13.58
CA ALA A 19 -19.17 -1.60 13.80
C ALA A 19 -17.83 -1.34 14.52
N SER A 20 -17.20 -0.18 14.31
CA SER A 20 -15.94 0.16 14.99
C SER A 20 -16.04 0.34 16.51
N ARG A 21 -17.26 0.56 17.02
CA ARG A 21 -17.55 0.75 18.45
C ARG A 21 -17.90 -0.55 19.17
N VAL A 22 -17.91 -1.66 18.44
CA VAL A 22 -18.05 -3.01 19.01
C VAL A 22 -16.69 -3.46 19.53
N TYR A 23 -16.60 -3.67 20.85
CA TYR A 23 -15.36 -4.02 21.55
C TYR A 23 -15.30 -5.48 22.01
N ASP A 24 -16.45 -6.15 22.08
CA ASP A 24 -16.62 -7.57 22.39
C ASP A 24 -17.45 -8.24 21.29
N THR A 25 -17.42 -9.57 21.21
CA THR A 25 -18.20 -10.31 20.20
C THR A 25 -19.70 -10.13 20.43
N GLU A 26 -20.39 -9.51 19.47
CA GLU A 26 -21.84 -9.34 19.47
C GLU A 26 -22.46 -10.42 18.58
N ALA A 27 -23.07 -11.43 19.19
CA ALA A 27 -23.59 -12.61 18.50
C ALA A 27 -25.09 -12.50 18.21
N ASN A 28 -25.53 -13.16 17.13
CA ASN A 28 -26.96 -13.37 16.82
C ASN A 28 -27.80 -12.08 16.74
N LEU A 29 -27.21 -11.01 16.23
CA LEU A 29 -27.91 -9.75 15.97
C LEU A 29 -28.98 -9.97 14.90
N SER A 30 -30.24 -9.69 15.23
CA SER A 30 -31.34 -9.83 14.29
C SER A 30 -31.26 -8.80 13.15
N VAL A 31 -32.08 -9.02 12.11
CA VAL A 31 -32.26 -8.06 11.01
C VAL A 31 -32.77 -6.68 11.44
N GLU A 32 -33.30 -6.53 12.66
CA GLU A 32 -33.71 -5.23 13.17
C GLU A 32 -32.58 -4.41 13.79
N SER A 33 -31.44 -5.03 14.09
CA SER A 33 -30.27 -4.35 14.63
C SER A 33 -29.67 -3.35 13.65
N GLU A 34 -29.22 -2.18 14.12
CA GLU A 34 -28.45 -1.23 13.30
C GLU A 34 -27.12 -1.80 12.81
N LEU A 35 -26.61 -2.83 13.50
CA LEU A 35 -25.38 -3.54 13.19
C LEU A 35 -25.60 -4.74 12.27
N THR A 36 -26.84 -5.01 11.87
CA THR A 36 -27.13 -6.11 10.94
C THR A 36 -26.42 -5.90 9.60
N ILE A 37 -25.89 -6.97 9.01
CA ILE A 37 -25.29 -6.90 7.67
C ILE A 37 -26.36 -6.88 6.57
N PHE A 38 -27.60 -7.25 6.91
CA PHE A 38 -28.71 -7.32 5.97
C PHE A 38 -29.17 -5.90 5.59
N PRO A 39 -29.32 -5.60 4.29
CA PRO A 39 -29.88 -4.32 3.88
C PRO A 39 -31.30 -4.13 4.43
N VAL A 40 -31.63 -2.90 4.83
CA VAL A 40 -32.98 -2.55 5.35
C VAL A 40 -34.09 -2.94 4.37
N GLU A 41 -33.80 -2.87 3.06
CA GLU A 41 -34.71 -3.22 1.96
C GLU A 41 -34.97 -4.73 1.84
N SER A 42 -34.13 -5.57 2.46
CA SER A 42 -34.18 -7.03 2.37
C SER A 42 -34.58 -7.71 3.67
N LYS A 43 -34.98 -6.95 4.71
CA LYS A 43 -35.42 -7.49 6.01
C LYS A 43 -36.56 -8.48 5.86
N ASP A 44 -37.55 -8.15 5.04
CA ASP A 44 -38.73 -9.00 4.80
C ASP A 44 -38.39 -10.30 4.02
N ILE A 45 -37.24 -10.34 3.34
CA ILE A 45 -36.79 -11.49 2.56
C ILE A 45 -36.06 -12.49 3.46
N TYR A 46 -35.36 -11.99 4.48
CA TYR A 46 -34.55 -12.79 5.41
C TYR A 46 -34.93 -12.46 6.87
N PRO A 47 -36.17 -12.72 7.29
CA PRO A 47 -36.63 -12.36 8.63
C PRO A 47 -35.83 -13.05 9.75
N ASP A 48 -35.33 -14.26 9.48
CA ASP A 48 -34.50 -15.06 10.39
C ASP A 48 -32.99 -14.82 10.18
N GLY A 49 -32.62 -13.75 9.47
CA GLY A 49 -31.24 -13.36 9.23
C GLY A 49 -30.53 -12.95 10.53
N LEU A 50 -29.40 -13.59 10.81
CA LEU A 50 -28.58 -13.34 11.98
C LEU A 50 -27.18 -12.86 11.57
N THR A 51 -26.70 -11.83 12.26
CA THR A 51 -25.35 -11.26 12.09
C THR A 51 -24.57 -11.44 13.38
N THR A 52 -23.31 -11.87 13.27
CA THR A 52 -22.35 -11.86 14.39
C THR A 52 -21.16 -10.99 14.00
N ILE A 53 -20.75 -10.12 14.93
CA ILE A 53 -19.62 -9.22 14.75
C ILE A 53 -18.59 -9.52 15.84
N ALA A 54 -17.39 -9.91 15.43
CA ALA A 54 -16.25 -10.07 16.33
C ALA A 54 -15.19 -8.99 16.03
N PRO A 55 -14.71 -8.26 17.05
CA PRO A 55 -13.63 -7.30 16.86
C PRO A 55 -12.32 -8.02 16.50
N ILE A 56 -11.56 -7.44 15.57
CA ILE A 56 -10.21 -7.93 15.23
C ILE A 56 -9.20 -7.06 15.98
N TYR A 57 -8.45 -7.69 16.88
CA TYR A 57 -7.36 -7.07 17.62
C TYR A 57 -6.00 -7.57 17.14
N GLY A 58 -5.00 -6.71 17.19
CA GLY A 58 -3.61 -7.07 16.97
C GLY A 58 -2.66 -6.07 17.63
N GLY A 59 -1.63 -6.55 18.32
CA GLY A 59 -0.63 -5.71 18.97
C GLY A 59 -1.21 -4.81 20.07
N GLY A 60 -2.35 -5.19 20.67
CA GLY A 60 -3.09 -4.38 21.64
C GLY A 60 -3.97 -3.28 21.02
N MET A 61 -4.04 -3.20 19.69
CA MET A 61 -4.86 -2.22 18.97
C MET A 61 -6.02 -2.91 18.25
N ARG A 62 -7.12 -2.17 18.06
CA ARG A 62 -8.27 -2.61 17.26
C ARG A 62 -7.98 -2.38 15.79
N LEU A 63 -7.86 -3.46 15.02
CA LEU A 63 -7.51 -3.42 13.59
C LEU A 63 -8.73 -3.42 12.69
N GLY A 64 -9.87 -3.97 13.14
CA GLY A 64 -11.07 -4.07 12.32
C GLY A 64 -12.20 -4.84 12.98
N SER A 65 -13.11 -5.34 12.15
CA SER A 65 -14.26 -6.15 12.55
C SER A 65 -14.43 -7.32 11.59
N LEU A 66 -14.54 -8.53 12.13
CA LEU A 66 -14.96 -9.72 11.41
C LEU A 66 -16.48 -9.79 11.51
N ILE A 67 -17.16 -9.81 10.37
CA ILE A 67 -18.62 -9.87 10.30
C ILE A 67 -18.98 -11.15 9.58
N ILE A 68 -19.85 -11.95 10.20
CA ILE A 68 -20.42 -13.15 9.62
C ILE A 68 -21.94 -13.10 9.72
N TRP A 69 -22.62 -13.81 8.83
CA TRP A 69 -24.06 -13.89 8.85
C TRP A 69 -24.54 -15.24 8.33
N ARG A 70 -25.74 -15.63 8.76
CA ARG A 70 -26.48 -16.78 8.21
C ARG A 70 -27.99 -16.57 8.38
N ASN A 71 -28.79 -17.36 7.67
CA ASN A 71 -30.24 -17.20 7.57
C ASN A 71 -31.03 -18.33 8.25
N ASP A 72 -30.34 -19.28 8.85
CA ASP A 72 -30.89 -20.57 9.26
C ASP A 72 -31.00 -20.68 10.79
N ASN A 73 -29.87 -20.71 11.50
CA ASN A 73 -29.85 -20.97 12.94
C ASN A 73 -28.94 -20.01 13.70
N GLU A 74 -29.13 -19.92 15.01
CA GLU A 74 -28.29 -19.10 15.89
C GLU A 74 -26.87 -19.64 15.96
N PHE A 75 -25.87 -18.76 15.90
CA PHE A 75 -24.46 -19.02 16.22
C PHE A 75 -24.36 -19.58 17.62
N SER A 76 -23.95 -20.85 17.70
CA SER A 76 -23.70 -21.58 18.94
C SER A 76 -22.35 -21.18 19.54
N ASP A 77 -22.10 -21.54 20.80
CA ASP A 77 -20.80 -21.29 21.44
C ASP A 77 -19.64 -21.92 20.66
N GLU A 78 -19.84 -23.10 20.04
CA GLU A 78 -18.84 -23.74 19.19
C GLU A 78 -18.54 -22.91 17.93
N ASP A 79 -19.58 -22.31 17.33
CA ASP A 79 -19.40 -21.38 16.21
C ASP A 79 -18.62 -20.14 16.68
N LEU A 80 -19.00 -19.54 17.81
CA LEU A 80 -18.38 -18.33 18.34
C LEU A 80 -16.90 -18.53 18.68
N ILE A 81 -16.52 -19.70 19.21
CA ILE A 81 -15.10 -20.05 19.42
C ILE A 81 -14.32 -19.99 18.11
N LEU A 82 -14.88 -20.56 17.01
CA LEU A 82 -14.23 -20.50 15.71
C LEU A 82 -14.13 -19.07 15.17
N VAL A 83 -15.14 -18.25 15.43
CA VAL A 83 -15.15 -16.83 15.03
C VAL A 83 -14.06 -16.05 15.74
N GLU A 84 -13.90 -16.22 17.05
CA GLU A 84 -12.88 -15.51 17.84
C GLU A 84 -11.46 -15.98 17.52
N ILE A 85 -11.28 -17.29 17.27
CA ILE A 85 -10.02 -17.82 16.76
C ILE A 85 -9.72 -17.21 15.38
N SER A 86 -10.73 -17.15 14.49
CA SER A 86 -10.58 -16.58 13.15
C SER A 86 -10.24 -15.08 13.21
N SER A 87 -10.92 -14.31 14.05
CA SER A 87 -10.66 -12.88 14.22
C SER A 87 -9.23 -12.63 14.72
N THR A 88 -8.75 -13.47 15.64
CA THR A 88 -7.37 -13.42 16.14
C THR A 88 -6.35 -13.74 15.04
N VAL A 89 -6.58 -14.82 14.28
CA VAL A 89 -5.69 -15.21 13.16
C VAL A 89 -5.63 -14.11 12.10
N VAL A 90 -6.77 -13.55 11.72
CA VAL A 90 -6.82 -12.40 10.79
C VAL A 90 -6.06 -11.20 11.36
N GLY A 91 -6.21 -10.91 12.65
CA GLY A 91 -5.47 -9.84 13.32
C GLY A 91 -3.95 -10.02 13.22
N ILE A 92 -3.46 -11.23 13.44
CA ILE A 92 -2.03 -11.56 13.28
C ILE A 92 -1.57 -11.34 11.84
N GLN A 93 -2.36 -11.78 10.85
CA GLN A 93 -2.00 -11.60 9.43
C GLN A 93 -1.97 -10.13 9.02
N LEU A 94 -2.89 -9.31 9.53
CA LEU A 94 -2.88 -7.87 9.28
C LEU A 94 -1.62 -7.20 9.84
N LEU A 95 -1.17 -7.57 11.05
CA LEU A 95 0.08 -7.05 11.61
C LEU A 95 1.30 -7.48 10.81
N ASN A 96 1.35 -8.74 10.37
CA ASN A 96 2.44 -9.24 9.54
C ASN A 96 2.52 -8.46 8.23
N LEU A 97 1.37 -8.26 7.56
CA LEU A 97 1.30 -7.49 6.32
C LEU A 97 1.72 -6.02 6.52
N GLN A 98 1.33 -5.40 7.63
CA GLN A 98 1.83 -4.05 7.99
C GLN A 98 3.35 -4.03 8.18
N THR A 99 3.89 -5.05 8.85
CA THR A 99 5.34 -5.18 9.10
C THR A 99 6.11 -5.37 7.80
N GLU A 100 5.67 -6.27 6.92
CA GLU A 100 6.28 -6.50 5.61
C GLU A 100 6.28 -5.24 4.74
N ASN A 101 5.16 -4.52 4.68
CA ASN A 101 5.07 -3.24 3.95
C ASN A 101 6.01 -2.18 4.51
N LEU A 102 6.14 -2.11 5.84
CA LEU A 102 7.05 -1.19 6.51
C LEU A 102 8.52 -1.56 6.21
N GLU A 103 8.88 -2.83 6.32
CA GLU A 103 10.22 -3.34 5.99
C GLU A 103 10.57 -3.06 4.52
N GLU A 104 9.64 -3.29 3.60
CA GLU A 104 9.84 -2.97 2.18
C GLU A 104 10.08 -1.47 1.98
N THR A 105 9.29 -0.63 2.64
CA THR A 105 9.43 0.84 2.59
C THR A 105 10.80 1.28 3.13
N ILE A 106 11.21 0.77 4.29
CA ILE A 106 12.52 1.04 4.89
C ILE A 106 13.64 0.58 3.97
N ARG A 107 13.51 -0.60 3.37
CA ARG A 107 14.50 -1.15 2.42
C ARG A 107 14.64 -0.26 1.19
N LYS A 108 13.52 0.18 0.59
CA LYS A 108 13.51 1.12 -0.55
C LYS A 108 14.20 2.43 -0.18
N GLN A 109 13.87 3.03 0.97
CA GLN A 109 14.48 4.27 1.42
C GLN A 109 15.99 4.09 1.71
N THR A 110 16.37 2.98 2.34
CA THR A 110 17.77 2.69 2.67
C THR A 110 18.62 2.53 1.42
N ALA A 111 18.13 1.83 0.40
CA ALA A 111 18.84 1.69 -0.88
C ALA A 111 19.11 3.06 -1.53
N VAL A 112 18.11 3.95 -1.52
CA VAL A 112 18.25 5.34 -2.02
C VAL A 112 19.28 6.12 -1.21
N ASN A 113 19.19 6.10 0.12
CA ASN A 113 20.13 6.79 1.00
C ASN A 113 21.57 6.31 0.79
N MET A 114 21.78 5.01 0.70
CA MET A 114 23.10 4.43 0.43
C MET A 114 23.64 4.92 -0.91
N ALA A 115 22.85 4.86 -1.98
CA ALA A 115 23.31 5.28 -3.30
C ALA A 115 23.66 6.77 -3.34
N ILE A 116 22.80 7.64 -2.78
CA ILE A 116 23.05 9.09 -2.71
C ILE A 116 24.36 9.39 -1.97
N ASN A 117 24.63 8.70 -0.86
CA ASN A 117 25.86 8.87 -0.10
C ASN A 117 27.12 8.43 -0.87
N THR A 118 26.99 7.65 -1.95
CA THR A 118 28.12 7.31 -2.84
C THR A 118 28.34 8.32 -3.97
N LEU A 119 27.40 9.23 -4.20
CA LEU A 119 27.51 10.25 -5.24
C LEU A 119 28.38 11.41 -4.74
N SER A 120 29.32 11.83 -5.57
CA SER A 120 30.00 13.11 -5.42
C SER A 120 29.03 14.26 -5.69
N TYR A 121 29.38 15.47 -5.24
CA TYR A 121 28.57 16.68 -5.47
C TYR A 121 28.21 16.88 -6.96
N SER A 122 29.18 16.71 -7.88
CA SER A 122 28.94 16.82 -9.31
C SER A 122 28.03 15.71 -9.86
N GLU A 123 28.14 14.49 -9.33
CA GLU A 123 27.26 13.37 -9.70
C GLU A 123 25.84 13.58 -9.17
N MET A 124 25.68 14.11 -7.95
CA MET A 124 24.37 14.45 -7.38
C MET A 124 23.67 15.53 -8.21
N LYS A 125 24.39 16.61 -8.58
CA LYS A 125 23.88 17.65 -9.50
C LYS A 125 23.48 17.06 -10.86
N ALA A 126 24.24 16.08 -11.36
CA ALA A 126 23.91 15.38 -12.60
C ALA A 126 22.59 14.59 -12.46
N VAL A 127 22.43 13.83 -11.38
CA VAL A 127 21.23 13.02 -11.10
C VAL A 127 19.99 13.91 -10.99
N ALA A 128 20.06 15.01 -10.23
CA ALA A 128 18.94 15.95 -10.10
C ALA A 128 18.52 16.52 -11.47
N ALA A 129 19.49 16.89 -12.32
CA ALA A 129 19.21 17.40 -13.64
C ALA A 129 18.62 16.34 -14.60
N ILE A 130 19.00 15.07 -14.45
CA ILE A 130 18.48 13.96 -15.26
C ILE A 130 17.05 13.62 -14.84
N LEU A 131 16.81 13.43 -13.54
CA LEU A 131 15.48 13.07 -13.05
C LEU A 131 14.47 14.21 -13.23
N GLY A 132 14.92 15.47 -13.17
CA GLY A 132 14.06 16.62 -13.49
C GLY A 132 13.73 16.77 -14.99
N GLU A 133 14.43 16.07 -15.90
CA GLU A 133 14.06 16.01 -17.32
C GLU A 133 13.12 14.85 -17.65
N LEU A 134 12.92 13.90 -16.73
CA LEU A 134 11.97 12.81 -16.93
C LEU A 134 10.54 13.31 -16.78
N ASP A 135 9.68 12.93 -17.71
CA ASP A 135 8.24 13.19 -17.62
C ASP A 135 7.56 12.02 -16.87
N GLY A 136 7.79 11.99 -15.55
CA GLY A 136 7.36 10.90 -14.67
C GLY A 136 8.49 9.94 -14.30
N ASN A 137 8.19 8.63 -14.30
CA ASN A 137 9.11 7.59 -13.81
C ASN A 137 9.98 6.97 -14.90
N GLU A 138 9.78 7.31 -16.16
CA GLU A 138 10.57 6.79 -17.27
C GLU A 138 10.69 7.80 -18.40
N GLY A 139 11.75 7.66 -19.20
CA GLY A 139 11.99 8.58 -20.28
C GLY A 139 13.27 8.30 -21.05
N ARG A 140 13.47 9.09 -22.10
CA ARG A 140 14.69 9.05 -22.91
C ARG A 140 15.51 10.28 -22.62
N LEU A 141 16.79 10.08 -22.33
CA LEU A 141 17.73 11.18 -22.17
C LEU A 141 18.88 11.10 -23.17
N THR A 142 19.47 12.26 -23.41
CA THR A 142 20.73 12.37 -24.15
C THR A 142 21.78 12.96 -23.23
N ALA A 143 22.67 12.11 -22.71
CA ALA A 143 23.66 12.50 -21.70
C ALA A 143 24.55 13.67 -22.13
N SER A 144 24.84 13.84 -23.43
CA SER A 144 25.61 14.99 -23.92
C SER A 144 24.86 16.31 -23.76
N VAL A 145 23.56 16.34 -24.04
CA VAL A 145 22.73 17.56 -23.90
C VAL A 145 22.68 18.01 -22.44
N ILE A 146 22.52 17.07 -21.52
CA ILE A 146 22.49 17.36 -20.09
C ILE A 146 23.87 17.85 -19.61
N ALA A 147 24.95 17.19 -20.04
CA ALA A 147 26.33 17.55 -19.70
C ALA A 147 26.65 19.00 -20.09
N ASP A 148 26.34 19.37 -21.33
CA ASP A 148 26.58 20.71 -21.88
C ASP A 148 25.76 21.77 -21.13
N ARG A 149 24.50 21.46 -20.78
CA ARG A 149 23.59 22.38 -20.08
C ARG A 149 24.04 22.71 -18.66
N ILE A 150 24.49 21.71 -17.90
CA ILE A 150 24.87 21.91 -16.48
C ILE A 150 26.38 22.11 -16.26
N GLY A 151 27.15 22.10 -17.36
CA GLY A 151 28.59 22.39 -17.37
C GLY A 151 29.45 21.30 -16.73
N ILE A 152 29.11 20.01 -16.93
CA ILE A 152 29.88 18.87 -16.41
C ILE A 152 30.30 17.92 -17.52
N THR A 153 31.28 17.06 -17.27
CA THR A 153 31.69 16.06 -18.26
C THR A 153 30.67 14.92 -18.37
N ARG A 154 30.52 14.36 -19.57
CA ARG A 154 29.67 13.17 -19.80
C ARG A 154 30.04 11.98 -18.91
N SER A 155 31.32 11.85 -18.53
CA SER A 155 31.79 10.78 -17.63
C SER A 155 31.16 10.86 -16.24
N VAL A 156 30.89 12.07 -15.71
CA VAL A 156 30.20 12.26 -14.43
C VAL A 156 28.77 11.73 -14.50
N ILE A 157 28.04 12.02 -15.58
CA ILE A 157 26.67 11.50 -15.80
C ILE A 157 26.67 9.98 -15.85
N VAL A 158 27.55 9.39 -16.66
CA VAL A 158 27.62 7.93 -16.82
C VAL A 158 27.97 7.23 -15.50
N ASN A 159 28.89 7.80 -14.72
CA ASN A 159 29.25 7.25 -13.42
C ASN A 159 28.10 7.35 -12.41
N ALA A 160 27.40 8.49 -12.38
CA ALA A 160 26.24 8.68 -11.51
C ALA A 160 25.12 7.67 -11.83
N LEU A 161 24.80 7.51 -13.12
CA LEU A 161 23.81 6.52 -13.58
C LEU A 161 24.23 5.09 -13.23
N ARG A 162 25.51 4.73 -13.43
CA ARG A 162 26.03 3.41 -13.05
C ARG A 162 25.88 3.13 -11.55
N LYS A 163 26.12 4.13 -10.69
CA LYS A 163 25.95 4.00 -9.23
C LYS A 163 24.49 3.77 -8.85
N LEU A 164 23.56 4.51 -9.44
CA LEU A 164 22.12 4.33 -9.20
C LEU A 164 21.61 2.99 -9.74
N GLU A 165 22.08 2.55 -10.91
CA GLU A 165 21.74 1.26 -11.50
C GLU A 165 22.28 0.10 -10.64
N SER A 166 23.52 0.22 -10.13
CA SER A 166 24.11 -0.78 -9.23
C SER A 166 23.35 -0.89 -7.90
N ALA A 167 22.68 0.18 -7.47
CA ALA A 167 21.84 0.20 -6.27
C ALA A 167 20.38 -0.24 -6.54
N GLY A 168 20.03 -0.60 -7.78
CA GLY A 168 18.68 -1.00 -8.17
C GLY A 168 17.66 0.14 -8.12
N ILE A 169 18.10 1.40 -8.17
CA ILE A 169 17.22 2.57 -8.13
C ILE A 169 16.67 2.89 -9.52
N ILE A 170 17.49 2.67 -10.54
CA ILE A 170 17.14 2.89 -11.95
C ILE A 170 17.53 1.68 -12.78
N GLU A 171 16.86 1.52 -13.91
CA GLU A 171 17.28 0.66 -15.00
C GLU A 171 17.65 1.52 -16.20
N SER A 172 18.77 1.20 -16.84
CA SER A 172 19.23 1.89 -18.03
C SER A 172 19.31 0.96 -19.24
N ARG A 173 18.86 1.44 -20.41
CA ARG A 173 19.00 0.73 -21.68
C ARG A 173 19.55 1.67 -22.74
N SER A 174 20.72 1.34 -23.28
CA SER A 174 21.29 2.09 -24.40
C SER A 174 20.41 1.95 -25.65
N LEU A 175 20.06 3.09 -26.26
CA LEU A 175 19.38 3.16 -27.56
C LEU A 175 20.36 3.59 -28.68
N GLY A 176 21.67 3.51 -28.42
CA GLY A 176 22.71 3.95 -29.34
C GLY A 176 22.68 5.46 -29.54
N MET A 177 22.60 5.91 -30.80
CA MET A 177 22.60 7.34 -31.15
C MET A 177 21.33 8.09 -30.71
N LYS A 178 20.26 7.37 -30.36
CA LYS A 178 19.00 7.95 -29.88
C LYS A 178 19.00 8.28 -28.38
N GLY A 179 20.12 8.02 -27.69
CA GLY A 179 20.29 8.28 -26.27
C GLY A 179 20.16 7.02 -25.40
N THR A 180 19.77 7.23 -24.15
CA THR A 180 19.58 6.18 -23.15
C THR A 180 18.14 6.23 -22.67
N TYR A 181 17.48 5.07 -22.65
CA TYR A 181 16.22 4.91 -21.93
C TYR A 181 16.52 4.73 -20.45
N LEU A 182 15.86 5.49 -19.60
CA LEU A 182 15.89 5.31 -18.15
C LEU A 182 14.50 5.03 -17.63
N LYS A 183 14.45 4.14 -16.65
CA LYS A 183 13.28 3.90 -15.82
C LYS A 183 13.68 3.93 -14.35
N VAL A 184 12.96 4.70 -13.56
CA VAL A 184 13.11 4.73 -12.10
C VAL A 184 12.34 3.55 -11.53
N ILE A 185 13.04 2.67 -10.83
CA ILE A 185 12.48 1.50 -10.14
C ILE A 185 12.06 1.86 -8.72
N ASN A 186 12.83 2.74 -8.07
CA ASN A 186 12.58 3.18 -6.71
C ASN A 186 12.28 4.68 -6.68
N GLU A 187 10.98 5.01 -6.62
CA GLU A 187 10.46 6.37 -6.67
C GLU A 187 10.85 7.22 -5.44
N CYS A 188 11.29 6.60 -4.33
CA CYS A 188 11.78 7.33 -3.16
C CYS A 188 12.97 8.23 -3.47
N ILE A 189 13.66 8.02 -4.60
CA ILE A 189 14.73 8.90 -5.08
C ILE A 189 14.25 10.33 -5.34
N PHE A 190 13.03 10.51 -5.84
CA PHE A 190 12.50 11.84 -6.15
C PHE A 190 12.28 12.68 -4.90
N ASP A 191 11.75 12.06 -3.84
CA ASP A 191 11.57 12.75 -2.56
C ASP A 191 12.90 13.07 -1.91
N LYS A 192 13.87 12.14 -1.98
CA LYS A 192 15.18 12.37 -1.38
C LYS A 192 15.95 13.48 -2.06
N LEU A 193 15.80 13.67 -3.37
CA LEU A 193 16.45 14.76 -4.10
C LEU A 193 15.87 16.14 -3.80
N LYS A 194 14.62 16.25 -3.31
CA LYS A 194 14.05 17.55 -2.89
C LYS A 194 14.73 18.11 -1.64
N GLU A 195 15.45 17.28 -0.89
CA GLU A 195 16.21 17.69 0.29
C GLU A 195 17.57 18.35 -0.06
N PHE A 196 17.98 18.34 -1.33
CA PHE A 196 19.27 18.85 -1.82
C PHE A 196 19.09 19.94 -2.88
#